data_AF-A0A367KNG0-F1
#
_entry.id   AF-A0A367KNG0-F1
#
_cell.length_a   1.000
_cell.length_b   1.000
_cell.length_c   1.000
_cell.angle_alpha   90.00
_cell.angle_beta   90.00
_cell.angle_gamma   90.00
#
_symmetry.space_group_name_H-M   'P 1'
#
loop_
_entity.id
_entity.type
_entity.pdbx_description
1 polymer ?
#
loop_
_entity_poly.entity_id
_entity_poly.type
_entity_poly.pdbx_seq_one_letter_code
_entity_poly.pdbx_strand_id
1 'polypeptide(L)' 'MDSQLIKTVGVHNPVDLPQITVIGSQSSGKSSVLENIVGRDFLPRGTGIVTRRPL' A
#
# COMPACT_ATOMS: atom_id res chain seq x y z
N MET A 1 11.31 -0.36 16.76
CA MET A 1 11.33 -1.32 15.64
C MET A 1 10.09 -1.16 14.77
N ASP A 2 9.88 -0.19 13.88
CA ASP A 2 10.31 1.19 13.71
C ASP A 2 9.21 1.80 12.84
N SER A 3 8.33 2.64 13.40
CA SER A 3 7.23 3.28 12.68
C SER A 3 7.69 4.44 11.79
N GLN A 4 8.97 4.48 11.40
CA GLN A 4 9.62 5.65 10.77
C GLN A 4 9.74 5.55 9.24
N LEU A 5 8.69 5.13 8.54
CA LEU A 5 8.70 5.10 7.06
C LEU A 5 7.99 6.29 6.38
N ILE A 6 7.33 7.18 7.14
CA ILE A 6 6.65 8.39 6.63
C ILE A 6 7.23 9.68 7.23
N LYS A 7 8.54 9.94 7.03
CA LYS A 7 9.19 11.14 7.59
C LYS A 7 9.72 12.17 6.59
N THR A 8 9.64 11.95 5.28
CA THR A 8 10.30 12.85 4.32
C THR A 8 9.31 13.63 3.46
N VAL A 9 8.32 14.24 4.10
CA VAL A 9 7.82 15.55 3.67
C VAL A 9 8.10 16.43 4.89
N GLY A 10 8.79 17.57 4.73
CA GLY A 10 9.37 18.37 5.81
C GLY A 10 8.36 19.01 6.76
N VAL A 11 7.51 18.21 7.41
CA VAL A 11 6.50 18.64 8.36
C VAL A 11 7.15 18.63 9.73
N HIS A 12 7.39 19.83 10.27
CA HIS A 12 8.01 20.05 11.58
C HIS A 12 7.15 19.53 12.75
N ASN A 13 5.88 19.17 12.47
CA ASN A 13 4.98 18.40 13.32
C ASN A 13 4.50 17.16 12.56
N PRO A 14 4.84 15.93 12.97
CA PRO A 14 4.32 14.74 12.31
C PRO A 14 2.79 14.74 12.41
N VAL A 15 2.14 14.82 11.26
CA VAL A 15 0.68 14.62 11.13
C VAL A 15 0.47 13.12 11.13
N ASP A 16 -0.29 12.61 12.12
CA ASP A 16 -0.74 11.22 12.11
C ASP A 16 -1.75 11.02 10.99
N LEU A 17 -1.24 10.69 9.81
CA LEU A 17 -2.06 10.34 8.66
C LEU A 17 -2.69 8.96 8.92
N PRO A 18 -3.98 8.78 8.62
CA PRO A 18 -4.63 7.49 8.72
C PRO A 18 -3.94 6.48 7.79
N GLN A 19 -3.51 5.35 8.34
CA GLN A 19 -2.89 4.27 7.58
C GLN A 19 -3.94 3.24 7.17
N ILE A 20 -3.86 2.76 5.92
CA ILE A 20 -4.74 1.70 5.39
C ILE A 20 -3.88 0.50 5.04
N THR A 21 -4.23 -0.67 5.57
CA THR A 21 -3.58 -1.95 5.24
C THR A 21 -4.59 -2.90 4.61
N VAL A 22 -4.19 -3.61 3.56
CA VAL A 22 -5.03 -4.58 2.86
C VAL A 22 -4.57 -6.00 3.19
N ILE A 23 -5.50 -6.82 3.69
CA ILE A 23 -5.28 -8.24 4.03
C ILE A 23 -6.30 -9.12 3.30
N GLY A 24 -5.87 -10.32 2.89
CA GLY A 24 -6.73 -11.28 2.19
C GLY A 24 -5.94 -12.38 1.50
N SER A 25 -6.63 -13.47 1.14
CA SER A 25 -6.02 -14.62 0.45
C SER A 25 -5.43 -14.25 -0.90
N GLN A 26 -4.57 -15.11 -1.46
CA GLN A 26 -4.07 -14.93 -2.82
C GLN A 26 -5.24 -14.81 -3.81
N SER A 27 -5.13 -13.93 -4.81
CA SER A 27 -6.15 -13.72 -5.84
C SER A 27 -7.50 -13.16 -5.34
N SER A 28 -7.64 -12.75 -4.08
CA SER A 28 -8.88 -12.17 -3.53
C SER A 28 -9.20 -10.74 -4.01
N GLY A 29 -8.52 -10.22 -5.04
CA GLY A 29 -8.78 -8.88 -5.59
C GLY A 29 -8.14 -7.69 -4.86
N LYS A 30 -7.21 -7.92 -3.92
CA LYS A 30 -6.50 -6.84 -3.16
C LYS A 30 -5.95 -5.73 -4.05
N SER A 31 -5.18 -6.11 -5.08
CA SER A 31 -4.58 -5.14 -6.01
C SER A 31 -5.64 -4.41 -6.82
N SER A 32 -6.68 -5.11 -7.27
CA SER A 32 -7.78 -4.52 -8.03
C SER A 32 -8.57 -3.47 -7.24
N VAL A 33 -8.80 -3.71 -5.94
CA VAL A 33 -9.45 -2.72 -5.06
C VAL A 33 -8.59 -1.46 -4.93
N LEU A 34 -7.28 -1.61 -4.73
CA LEU A 34 -6.36 -0.48 -4.64
C LEU A 34 -6.28 0.30 -5.97
N GLU A 35 -6.19 -0.40 -7.10
CA GLU A 35 -6.16 0.21 -8.43
C GLU A 35 -7.46 0.97 -8.74
N ASN A 36 -8.62 0.43 -8.33
CA ASN A 36 -9.91 1.11 -8.50
C ASN A 36 -10.01 2.41 -7.68
N ILE A 37 -9.44 2.43 -6.47
CA ILE A 37 -9.40 3.66 -5.63
C ILE A 37 -8.51 4.71 -6.29
N VAL A 38 -7.38 4.30 -6.85
CA VAL A 38 -6.39 5.19 -7.45
C VAL A 38 -6.76 5.61 -8.89
N GLY A 39 -7.65 4.86 -9.56
CA GLY A 39 -8.15 5.15 -10.91
C GLY A 39 -7.14 4.85 -12.03
N ARG A 40 -6.07 4.12 -11.74
CA ARG A 40 -5.08 3.66 -12.72
C ARG A 40 -4.49 2.32 -12.31
N ASP A 41 -4.02 1.56 -13.29
CA ASP A 41 -3.21 0.36 -13.04
C ASP A 41 -1.80 0.81 -12.61
N PHE A 42 -1.36 0.38 -11.43
CA PHE A 42 -0.05 0.75 -10.89
C PHE A 42 0.61 -0.35 -10.07
N LEU A 43 -0.10 -1.45 -9.79
CA LEU A 43 0.45 -2.58 -9.09
C LEU A 43 0.91 -3.63 -10.11
N PRO A 44 2.00 -4.36 -9.83
CA PRO A 44 2.44 -5.46 -10.68
C PRO A 44 1.31 -6.47 -10.92
N ARG A 45 1.31 -7.14 -12.06
CA ARG A 45 0.42 -8.26 -12.37
C ARG A 45 1.24 -9.49 -12.75
N GLY A 46 0.75 -10.68 -12.44
CA GLY A 46 1.44 -11.94 -12.73
C GLY A 46 0.85 -13.13 -11.96
N THR A 47 1.33 -14.32 -12.26
CA THR A 47 0.97 -15.55 -11.55
C THR A 47 1.76 -15.67 -10.24
N GLY A 48 1.18 -16.28 -9.21
CA GLY A 48 1.82 -16.42 -7.89
C GLY A 48 1.59 -15.22 -6.95
N ILE A 49 2.55 -14.96 -6.05
CA ILE A 49 2.48 -13.85 -5.08
C ILE A 49 2.99 -12.56 -5.73
N VAL A 50 2.07 -11.62 -5.90
CA VAL A 50 2.28 -10.38 -6.66
C VAL A 50 2.81 -9.24 -5.78
N THR A 51 2.42 -9.18 -4.51
CA THR A 51 2.91 -8.17 -3.54
C THR A 51 3.82 -8.86 -2.52
N ARG A 52 5.12 -8.61 -2.58
CA ARG A 52 6.13 -9.27 -1.72
C ARG A 52 6.82 -8.35 -0.71
N ARG A 53 6.50 -7.06 -0.74
CA ARG A 53 6.98 -6.03 0.20
C ARG A 53 5.84 -5.06 0.50
N PRO A 54 5.78 -4.49 1.71
CA PRO A 54 4.93 -3.33 1.98
C PRO A 54 5.28 -2.21 0.99
N LEU A 55 4.24 -1.63 0.38
CA LEU A 55 4.33 -0.44 -0.45
C LEU A 55 3.93 0.79 0.36
#